data_AF-A0AAJ6BNF9-F1
#
_entry.id   AF-A0AAJ6BNF9-F1
#
_cell.length_a   1.000
_cell.length_b   1.000
_cell.length_c   1.000
_cell.angle_alpha   90.00
_cell.angle_beta   90.00
_cell.angle_gamma   90.00
#
_symmetry.space_group_name_H-M   'P 1'
#
loop_
_entity.id
_entity.type
_entity.pdbx_description
1 polymer ?
#
loop_
_entity_poly.entity_id
_entity_poly.type
_entity_poly.pdbx_seq_one_letter_code
_entity_poly.pdbx_strand_id
1 'polypeptide(L)'
;MIFVRDLGAMERFYRDIVGLVPVETSRQADWVEFEGGFSLHRIPQHILGGLSPLGGDLRESGSTKLGFSVASVAAEVARLRGLGVPVIERPWGGFDFTDPEGNIGELEGPPGAVQTVPPMTLEPASEPEPLSAPESQPAKHGLFDHRIPPLVVTLLFCWLMGAIAGMAPFASLILPMRGLVAGPIALVGLLLMLIASVQFRSARTTVDPLHPAAARLLVTGGLFRLSRNPIYLGMLVVLLGWAVFLGNPLTLLGAWLFTLFLGRFQILPEERALRAQFGDELDAYAARVRRWI
;
A
#
# COMPACT_ATOMS: atom_id res chain seq x y z
N MET A 1 -13.18 -14.93 -9.85
CA MET A 1 -12.35 -14.99 -11.07
C MET A 1 -10.88 -14.85 -10.69
N ILE A 2 -10.02 -15.75 -11.16
CA ILE A 2 -8.56 -15.64 -11.03
C ILE A 2 -7.88 -15.79 -12.40
N PHE A 3 -6.74 -15.12 -12.56
CA PHE A 3 -5.91 -15.23 -13.77
C PHE A 3 -4.83 -16.30 -13.57
N VAL A 4 -4.73 -17.23 -14.52
CA VAL A 4 -3.87 -18.41 -14.44
C VAL A 4 -2.89 -18.49 -15.60
N ARG A 5 -1.70 -19.03 -15.35
CA ARG A 5 -0.68 -19.27 -16.38
C ARG A 5 -1.00 -20.53 -17.18
N ASP A 6 -1.36 -21.60 -16.49
CA ASP A 6 -1.75 -22.88 -17.09
C ASP A 6 -3.22 -23.19 -16.77
N LEU A 7 -4.09 -22.75 -17.68
CA LEU A 7 -5.53 -22.99 -17.56
C LEU A 7 -5.86 -24.49 -17.48
N GLY A 8 -5.13 -25.36 -18.18
CA GLY A 8 -5.44 -26.79 -18.20
C GLY A 8 -5.02 -27.53 -16.93
N ALA A 9 -3.89 -27.13 -16.32
CA ALA A 9 -3.50 -27.63 -15.01
C ALA A 9 -4.46 -27.15 -13.91
N MET A 10 -4.81 -25.86 -13.93
CA MET A 10 -5.70 -25.26 -12.95
C MET A 10 -7.14 -25.76 -13.06
N GLU A 11 -7.67 -25.93 -14.28
CA GLU A 11 -8.98 -26.52 -14.51
C GLU A 11 -9.08 -27.93 -13.92
N ARG A 12 -8.08 -28.79 -14.22
CA ARG A 12 -8.01 -30.14 -13.65
C ARG A 12 -7.94 -30.13 -12.14
N PHE A 13 -7.15 -29.23 -11.56
CA PHE A 13 -7.06 -29.11 -10.11
C PHE A 13 -8.42 -28.74 -9.50
N TYR A 14 -9.07 -27.67 -9.97
CA TYR A 14 -10.34 -27.25 -9.38
C TYR A 14 -11.49 -28.22 -9.63
N ARG A 15 -11.51 -28.90 -10.78
CA ARG A 15 -12.53 -29.92 -11.07
C ARG A 15 -12.28 -31.22 -10.33
N ASP A 16 -11.09 -31.79 -10.49
CA ASP A 16 -10.82 -33.17 -10.09
C ASP A 16 -10.37 -33.25 -8.61
N ILE A 17 -9.69 -32.21 -8.13
CA ILE A 17 -9.22 -32.12 -6.74
C ILE A 17 -10.21 -31.36 -5.87
N VAL A 18 -10.57 -30.12 -6.20
CA VAL A 18 -11.49 -29.31 -5.37
C VAL A 18 -12.95 -29.74 -5.55
N GLY A 19 -13.31 -30.37 -6.68
CA GLY A 19 -14.66 -30.88 -6.93
C GLY A 19 -15.63 -29.86 -7.52
N LEU A 20 -15.13 -28.75 -8.09
CA LEU A 20 -15.98 -27.76 -8.75
C LEU A 20 -16.47 -28.28 -10.11
N VAL A 21 -17.73 -28.01 -10.43
CA VAL A 21 -18.34 -28.43 -11.70
C VAL A 21 -18.16 -27.32 -12.75
N PRO A 22 -17.45 -27.56 -13.87
CA PRO A 22 -17.30 -26.57 -14.93
C PRO A 22 -18.61 -26.37 -15.71
N VAL A 23 -18.90 -25.13 -16.07
CA VAL A 23 -20.04 -24.75 -16.91
C VAL A 23 -19.62 -24.83 -18.38
N GLU A 24 -19.88 -25.99 -19.01
CA GLU A 24 -19.41 -26.24 -20.38
C GLU A 24 -20.00 -25.28 -21.43
N THR A 25 -21.17 -24.68 -21.16
CA THR A 25 -21.81 -23.74 -22.08
C THR A 25 -21.12 -22.38 -22.17
N SER A 26 -20.38 -21.95 -21.13
CA SER A 26 -19.64 -20.69 -21.11
C SER A 26 -18.14 -20.87 -21.38
N ARG A 27 -17.70 -22.10 -21.69
CA ARG A 27 -16.30 -22.43 -21.92
C ARG A 27 -15.72 -21.77 -23.17
N GLN A 28 -14.51 -21.22 -23.04
CA GLN A 28 -13.74 -20.68 -24.16
C GLN A 28 -12.29 -21.19 -24.08
N ALA A 29 -11.47 -20.89 -25.10
CA ALA A 29 -10.08 -21.36 -25.17
C ALA A 29 -9.20 -20.84 -24.01
N ASP A 30 -9.53 -19.66 -23.50
CA ASP A 30 -8.83 -18.94 -22.43
C ASP A 30 -9.71 -18.73 -21.18
N TRP A 31 -10.91 -19.30 -21.14
CA TRP A 31 -11.87 -19.09 -20.05
C TRP A 31 -12.57 -20.39 -19.65
N VAL A 32 -12.62 -20.64 -18.34
CA VAL A 32 -13.46 -21.69 -17.74
C VAL A 32 -14.21 -21.09 -16.55
N GLU A 33 -15.51 -21.30 -16.51
CA GLU A 33 -16.37 -20.93 -15.39
C GLU A 33 -16.85 -22.18 -14.68
N PHE A 34 -17.06 -22.08 -13.37
CA PHE A 34 -17.57 -23.14 -12.51
C PHE A 34 -18.90 -22.72 -11.91
N GLU A 35 -19.74 -23.71 -11.58
CA GLU A 35 -20.95 -23.48 -10.81
C GLU A 35 -20.61 -22.73 -9.50
N GLY A 36 -21.40 -21.71 -9.16
CA GLY A 36 -21.11 -20.80 -8.04
C GLY A 36 -20.33 -19.54 -8.43
N GLY A 37 -20.05 -19.32 -9.71
CA GLY A 37 -19.51 -18.04 -10.22
C GLY A 37 -18.00 -17.87 -10.06
N PHE A 38 -17.29 -18.93 -9.67
CA PHE A 38 -15.82 -18.97 -9.73
C PHE A 38 -15.38 -19.20 -11.18
N SER A 39 -14.33 -18.52 -11.62
CA SER A 39 -13.85 -18.62 -13.00
C SER A 39 -12.34 -18.45 -13.10
N LEU A 40 -11.77 -19.10 -14.11
CA LEU A 40 -10.36 -19.09 -14.46
C LEU A 40 -10.20 -18.42 -15.82
N HIS A 41 -9.25 -17.50 -15.93
CA HIS A 41 -8.90 -16.85 -17.18
C HIS A 41 -7.40 -17.00 -17.46
N ARG A 42 -7.05 -17.54 -18.61
CA ARG A 42 -5.66 -17.69 -19.03
C ARG A 42 -5.03 -16.32 -19.25
N ILE A 43 -3.85 -16.09 -18.69
CA ILE A 43 -3.08 -14.88 -18.98
C ILE A 43 -2.61 -14.94 -20.44
N PRO A 44 -2.90 -13.92 -21.27
CA PRO A 44 -2.43 -13.87 -22.65
C PRO A 44 -0.91 -14.00 -22.76
N GLN A 45 -0.41 -14.77 -23.74
CA GLN A 45 1.02 -15.09 -23.85
C GLN A 45 1.93 -13.86 -23.93
N HIS A 46 1.48 -12.80 -24.59
CA HIS A 46 2.25 -11.55 -24.70
C HIS A 46 2.40 -10.81 -23.37
N ILE A 47 1.49 -11.02 -22.40
CA ILE A 47 1.61 -10.51 -21.02
C ILE A 47 2.47 -11.47 -20.19
N LEU A 48 2.29 -12.79 -20.38
CA LEU A 48 2.97 -13.82 -19.61
C LEU A 48 4.51 -13.66 -19.64
N GLY A 49 5.07 -13.28 -20.79
CA GLY A 49 6.51 -13.06 -20.95
C GLY A 49 7.09 -11.92 -20.13
N GLY A 50 6.25 -10.99 -19.64
CA GLY A 50 6.65 -9.90 -18.75
C GLY A 50 6.49 -10.22 -17.26
N LEU A 51 5.95 -11.39 -16.91
CA LEU A 51 5.70 -11.79 -15.53
C LEU A 51 6.79 -12.74 -15.04
N SER A 52 7.42 -12.42 -13.90
CA SER A 52 8.38 -13.30 -13.22
C SER A 52 7.82 -14.72 -13.04
N PRO A 53 8.61 -15.78 -13.25
CA PRO A 53 8.15 -17.15 -13.04
C PRO A 53 7.67 -17.36 -11.60
N LEU A 54 6.71 -18.27 -11.40
CA LEU A 54 6.25 -18.63 -10.07
C LEU A 54 7.38 -19.37 -9.35
N GLY A 55 7.86 -18.83 -8.23
CA GLY A 55 9.02 -19.33 -7.48
C GLY A 55 8.73 -20.56 -6.60
N GLY A 56 7.52 -21.13 -6.66
CA GLY A 56 7.08 -22.20 -5.75
C GLY A 56 6.69 -21.70 -4.35
N ASP A 57 6.87 -20.41 -4.06
CA ASP A 57 6.47 -19.79 -2.80
C ASP A 57 4.94 -19.55 -2.75
N LEU A 58 4.38 -19.64 -1.55
CA LEU A 58 2.98 -19.32 -1.28
C LEU A 58 2.68 -17.86 -1.65
N ARG A 59 1.58 -17.63 -2.39
CA ARG A 59 1.11 -16.28 -2.72
C ARG A 59 0.30 -15.70 -1.56
N GLU A 60 0.92 -15.65 -0.38
CA GLU A 60 0.31 -15.20 0.89
C GLU A 60 0.47 -13.70 1.16
N SER A 61 1.13 -12.95 0.27
CA SER A 61 1.42 -11.53 0.48
C SER A 61 0.20 -10.60 0.46
N GLY A 62 -1.02 -11.13 0.30
CA GLY A 62 -2.28 -10.37 0.24
C GLY A 62 -3.39 -10.97 1.11
N SER A 63 -4.37 -10.15 1.48
CA SER A 63 -5.52 -10.55 2.32
C SER A 63 -6.67 -11.21 1.56
N THR A 64 -6.46 -11.59 0.29
CA THR A 64 -7.50 -12.21 -0.55
C THR A 64 -7.25 -13.69 -0.63
N LYS A 65 -8.08 -14.44 0.11
CA LYS A 65 -8.15 -15.90 0.01
C LYS A 65 -9.39 -16.30 -0.77
N LEU A 66 -9.32 -17.45 -1.42
CA LEU A 66 -10.50 -18.07 -2.03
C LEU A 66 -11.21 -18.89 -0.94
N GLY A 67 -12.38 -18.46 -0.50
CA GLY A 67 -13.17 -19.20 0.48
C GLY A 67 -13.95 -20.34 -0.19
N PHE A 68 -13.81 -21.55 0.34
CA PHE A 68 -14.52 -22.75 -0.12
C PHE A 68 -15.33 -23.33 1.04
N SER A 69 -16.66 -23.20 0.96
CA SER A 69 -17.55 -23.79 1.96
C SER A 69 -17.64 -25.30 1.78
N VAL A 70 -17.36 -26.05 2.84
CA VAL A 70 -17.35 -27.52 2.86
C VAL A 70 -18.18 -28.05 4.03
N ALA A 71 -18.79 -29.22 3.84
CA ALA A 71 -19.63 -29.83 4.88
C ALA A 71 -18.85 -30.17 6.17
N SER A 72 -17.58 -30.55 6.03
CA SER A 72 -16.67 -30.84 7.14
C SER A 72 -15.24 -30.50 6.76
N VAL A 73 -14.68 -29.49 7.42
CA VAL A 73 -13.28 -29.06 7.20
C VAL A 73 -12.30 -30.20 7.50
N ALA A 74 -12.50 -30.95 8.59
CA ALA A 74 -11.61 -32.04 8.96
C ALA A 74 -11.59 -33.18 7.93
N ALA A 75 -12.76 -33.57 7.41
CA ALA A 75 -12.86 -34.59 6.37
C ALA A 75 -12.19 -34.13 5.07
N GLU A 76 -12.38 -32.86 4.72
CA GLU A 76 -11.80 -32.28 3.52
C GLU A 76 -10.28 -32.14 3.60
N VAL A 77 -9.75 -31.70 4.74
CA VAL A 77 -8.31 -31.68 5.01
C VAL A 77 -7.69 -33.07 4.87
N ALA A 78 -8.33 -34.10 5.41
CA ALA A 78 -7.86 -35.48 5.28
C ALA A 78 -7.85 -35.94 3.81
N ARG A 79 -8.91 -35.60 3.05
CA ARG A 79 -9.01 -35.90 1.62
C ARG A 79 -7.92 -35.22 0.81
N LEU A 80 -7.71 -33.92 0.99
CA LEU A 80 -6.70 -33.13 0.28
C LEU A 80 -5.28 -33.62 0.59
N ARG A 81 -4.97 -33.88 1.86
CA ARG A 81 -3.68 -34.49 2.25
C ARG A 81 -3.49 -35.87 1.61
N GLY A 82 -4.55 -36.69 1.54
CA GLY A 82 -4.53 -37.99 0.86
C GLY A 82 -4.27 -37.91 -0.65
N LEU A 83 -4.65 -36.80 -1.29
CA LEU A 83 -4.38 -36.52 -2.70
C LEU A 83 -3.01 -35.84 -2.93
N GLY A 84 -2.21 -35.65 -1.88
CA GLY A 84 -0.89 -35.01 -1.95
C GLY A 84 -0.95 -33.48 -2.09
N VAL A 85 -2.09 -32.87 -1.81
CA VAL A 85 -2.25 -31.40 -1.84
C VAL A 85 -1.67 -30.79 -0.56
N PRO A 86 -0.79 -29.77 -0.64
CA PRO A 86 -0.30 -29.07 0.54
C PRO A 86 -1.45 -28.39 1.30
N VAL A 87 -1.58 -28.72 2.59
CA VAL A 87 -2.54 -28.11 3.51
C VAL A 87 -1.79 -27.45 4.66
N ILE A 88 -2.09 -26.18 4.90
CA ILE A 88 -1.50 -25.33 5.93
C ILE A 88 -2.52 -25.19 7.06
N GLU A 89 -2.07 -25.52 8.27
CA GLU A 89 -2.83 -25.27 9.50
C GLU A 89 -2.40 -23.94 10.10
N ARG A 90 -3.37 -23.08 10.40
CA ARG A 90 -3.11 -21.74 10.94
C ARG A 90 -3.10 -21.75 12.46
N PRO A 91 -2.29 -20.89 13.11
CA PRO A 91 -2.26 -20.78 14.58
C PRO A 91 -3.61 -20.46 15.23
N TRP A 92 -4.55 -19.89 14.47
CA TRP A 92 -5.92 -19.57 14.90
C TRP A 92 -6.96 -20.65 14.53
N GLY A 93 -6.53 -21.84 14.07
CA GLY A 93 -7.40 -23.00 13.80
C GLY A 93 -7.97 -23.12 12.37
N GLY A 94 -7.65 -22.16 11.49
CA GLY A 94 -8.04 -22.23 10.07
C GLY A 94 -7.21 -23.25 9.28
N PHE A 95 -7.79 -23.82 8.22
CA PHE A 95 -7.11 -24.72 7.29
C PHE A 95 -7.15 -24.16 5.88
N ASP A 96 -5.98 -23.98 5.29
CA ASP A 96 -5.83 -23.52 3.91
C ASP A 96 -5.19 -24.61 3.04
N PHE A 97 -5.56 -24.71 1.76
CA PHE A 97 -4.85 -25.52 0.77
C PHE A 97 -4.15 -24.65 -0.26
N THR A 98 -3.16 -25.22 -0.96
CA THR A 98 -2.43 -24.54 -2.04
C THR A 98 -2.71 -25.18 -3.38
N ASP A 99 -3.01 -24.38 -4.40
CA ASP A 99 -3.15 -24.85 -5.78
C ASP A 99 -1.79 -24.94 -6.52
N PRO A 100 -1.73 -25.53 -7.74
CA PRO A 100 -0.47 -25.68 -8.47
C PRO A 100 0.25 -24.37 -8.82
N GLU A 101 -0.45 -23.24 -8.81
CA GLU A 101 0.14 -21.91 -9.05
C GLU A 101 0.46 -21.15 -7.76
N GLY A 102 0.28 -21.77 -6.58
CA GLY A 102 0.60 -21.19 -5.29
C GLY A 102 -0.49 -20.31 -4.69
N ASN A 103 -1.71 -20.28 -5.25
CA ASN A 103 -2.81 -19.55 -4.63
C ASN A 103 -3.38 -20.32 -3.43
N ILE A 104 -3.91 -19.57 -2.46
CA ILE A 104 -4.38 -20.09 -1.18
C ILE A 104 -5.90 -20.14 -1.16
N GLY A 105 -6.45 -21.34 -0.94
CA GLY A 105 -7.86 -21.58 -0.71
C GLY A 105 -8.14 -21.88 0.77
N GLU A 106 -9.03 -21.12 1.39
CA GLU A 106 -9.48 -21.34 2.77
C GLU A 106 -10.67 -22.30 2.79
N LEU A 107 -10.64 -23.28 3.69
CA LEU A 107 -11.75 -24.21 3.90
C LEU A 107 -12.66 -23.70 5.02
N GLU A 108 -13.88 -23.34 4.66
CA GLU A 108 -14.88 -22.81 5.58
C GLU A 108 -15.93 -23.87 5.92
N GLY A 109 -16.22 -24.08 7.20
CA GLY A 109 -17.33 -24.93 7.62
C GLY A 109 -18.71 -24.28 7.34
N PRO A 110 -19.82 -25.01 7.54
CA PRO A 110 -21.15 -24.44 7.38
C PRO A 110 -21.39 -23.26 8.33
N PRO A 111 -22.11 -22.20 7.89
CA PRO A 111 -22.38 -21.02 8.70
C PRO A 111 -23.12 -21.39 9.99
N GLY A 112 -22.52 -21.11 11.14
CA GLY A 112 -23.02 -21.49 12.47
C GLY A 112 -22.16 -22.52 13.21
N ALA A 113 -21.24 -23.20 12.51
CA ALA A 113 -20.12 -23.90 13.15
C ALA A 113 -19.07 -22.85 13.57
N VAL A 114 -19.37 -22.10 14.63
CA VAL A 114 -18.32 -21.35 15.34
C VAL A 114 -17.32 -22.43 15.78
N GLN A 115 -16.16 -22.49 15.12
CA GLN A 115 -15.01 -23.10 15.75
C GLN A 115 -14.81 -22.29 17.01
N THR A 116 -15.22 -22.86 18.14
CA THR A 116 -14.90 -22.32 19.45
C THR A 116 -13.38 -22.32 19.49
N VAL A 117 -12.79 -21.16 19.21
CA VAL A 117 -11.41 -20.88 19.58
C VAL A 117 -11.39 -21.16 21.08
N PRO A 118 -10.70 -22.22 21.56
CA PRO A 118 -10.57 -22.40 22.99
C PRO A 118 -10.02 -21.08 23.55
N PRO A 119 -10.58 -20.52 24.64
CA PRO A 119 -10.01 -19.33 25.24
C PRO A 119 -8.53 -19.63 25.43
N MET A 120 -7.69 -18.74 24.90
CA MET A 120 -6.24 -18.86 24.99
C MET A 120 -5.90 -18.90 26.49
N THR A 121 -5.77 -20.11 27.05
CA THR A 121 -5.19 -20.31 28.36
C THR A 121 -3.73 -19.95 28.19
N LEU A 122 -3.41 -18.70 28.50
CA LEU A 122 -2.04 -18.32 28.81
C LEU A 122 -1.68 -19.13 30.05
N GLU A 123 -1.14 -20.34 29.87
CA GLU A 123 -0.30 -20.93 30.91
C GLU A 123 0.77 -19.88 31.24
N PRO A 124 0.95 -19.51 32.51
CA PRO A 124 2.07 -18.66 32.87
C PRO A 124 3.33 -19.44 32.50
N ALA A 125 3.99 -19.00 31.43
CA ALA A 125 5.27 -19.53 31.02
C ALA A 125 6.20 -19.47 32.24
N SER A 126 6.69 -20.64 32.66
CA SER A 126 7.90 -20.74 33.48
C SER A 126 8.94 -19.80 32.86
N GLU A 127 9.43 -18.84 33.65
CA GLU A 127 10.38 -17.84 33.18
C GLU A 127 11.48 -18.52 32.35
N PRO A 128 11.58 -18.23 31.04
CA PRO A 128 12.72 -18.68 30.28
C PRO A 128 13.95 -17.99 30.84
N GLU A 129 14.95 -18.79 31.22
CA GLU A 129 16.30 -18.35 31.52
C GLU A 129 16.72 -17.31 30.46
N PRO A 130 17.24 -16.13 30.85
CA PRO A 130 17.41 -15.03 29.94
C PRO A 130 18.50 -15.38 28.92
N LEU A 131 18.08 -15.94 27.78
CA LEU A 131 18.86 -15.87 26.55
C LEU A 131 19.11 -14.39 26.32
N SER A 132 20.37 -14.00 26.42
CA SER A 132 20.88 -12.70 25.98
C SER A 132 20.36 -12.46 24.56
N ALA A 133 19.28 -11.68 24.46
CA ALA A 133 18.71 -11.27 23.21
C ALA A 133 19.82 -10.63 22.37
N PRO A 134 19.91 -10.89 21.06
CA PRO A 134 20.60 -9.94 20.21
C PRO A 134 19.93 -8.60 20.46
N GLU A 135 20.69 -7.64 20.97
CA GLU A 135 20.25 -6.33 21.41
C GLU A 135 19.35 -5.71 20.33
N SER A 136 18.04 -5.93 20.46
CA SER A 136 17.04 -5.21 19.70
C SER A 136 17.05 -3.82 20.29
N GLN A 137 17.97 -3.00 19.78
CA GLN A 137 17.93 -1.57 20.02
C GLN A 137 16.48 -1.16 19.75
N PRO A 138 15.75 -0.66 20.76
CA PRO A 138 14.42 -0.17 20.52
C PRO A 138 14.61 0.90 19.45
N ALA A 139 14.01 0.69 18.27
CA ALA A 139 13.88 1.76 17.31
C ALA A 139 13.21 2.89 18.10
N LYS A 140 14.01 3.91 18.41
CA LYS A 140 13.57 5.10 19.13
C LYS A 140 12.55 5.76 18.21
N HIS A 141 11.30 5.31 18.30
CA HIS A 141 10.18 5.97 17.65
C HIS A 141 10.02 7.28 18.40
N GLY A 142 10.71 8.31 17.88
CA GLY A 142 10.57 9.66 18.37
C GLY A 142 9.08 10.00 18.34
N LEU A 143 8.63 10.73 19.36
CA LEU A 143 7.25 11.17 19.61
C LEU A 143 6.55 11.89 18.42
N PHE A 144 7.21 12.03 17.26
CA PHE A 144 6.80 12.75 16.07
C PHE A 144 6.58 11.88 14.83
N ASP A 145 6.77 10.55 14.89
CA ASP A 145 6.41 9.67 13.78
C ASP A 145 4.88 9.61 13.63
N HIS A 146 4.36 10.24 12.57
CA HIS A 146 3.00 10.11 12.01
C HIS A 146 1.78 10.57 12.83
N ARG A 147 1.72 11.83 13.32
CA ARG A 147 0.47 12.36 13.91
C ARG A 147 -0.05 13.71 13.44
N ILE A 148 0.72 14.47 12.67
CA ILE A 148 0.28 15.80 12.22
C ILE A 148 -0.05 15.74 10.73
N PRO A 149 -1.33 15.96 10.34
CA PRO A 149 -1.70 16.02 8.93
C PRO A 149 -0.84 17.08 8.21
N PRO A 150 -0.27 16.77 7.03
CA PRO A 150 0.60 17.70 6.30
C PRO A 150 -0.04 19.07 6.01
N LEU A 151 -1.36 19.11 5.87
CA LEU A 151 -2.12 20.36 5.74
C LEU A 151 -2.04 21.23 7.01
N VAL A 152 -2.08 20.62 8.20
CA VAL A 152 -1.92 21.34 9.47
C VAL A 152 -0.52 21.95 9.57
N VAL A 153 0.51 21.20 9.16
CA VAL A 153 1.89 21.73 9.07
C VAL A 153 1.95 22.89 8.09
N THR A 154 1.33 22.77 6.92
CA THR A 154 1.31 23.83 5.90
C THR A 154 0.66 25.11 6.44
N LEU A 155 -0.48 24.99 7.13
CA LEU A 155 -1.17 26.12 7.77
C LEU A 155 -0.33 26.77 8.87
N LEU A 156 0.37 25.97 9.68
CA LEU A 156 1.30 26.48 10.69
C LEU A 156 2.43 27.30 10.05
N PHE A 157 3.00 26.81 8.95
CA PHE A 157 4.04 27.55 8.22
C PHE A 157 3.49 28.80 7.51
N CYS A 158 2.25 28.77 6.99
CA CYS A 158 1.58 29.97 6.49
C CYS A 158 1.47 31.04 7.58
N TRP A 159 1.04 30.64 8.79
CA TRP A 159 0.95 31.53 9.94
C TRP A 159 2.32 32.08 10.35
N LEU A 160 3.33 31.22 10.46
CA LEU A 160 4.70 31.61 10.80
C LEU A 160 5.27 32.60 9.77
N MET A 161 5.04 32.38 8.48
CA MET A 161 5.46 33.31 7.43
C MET A 161 4.75 34.66 7.54
N GLY A 162 3.45 34.67 7.85
CA GLY A 162 2.71 35.89 8.14
C GLY A 162 3.24 36.64 9.35
N ALA A 163 3.60 35.92 10.42
CA ALA A 163 4.23 36.50 11.61
C ALA A 163 5.61 37.10 11.29
N ILE A 164 6.45 36.41 10.51
CA ILE A 164 7.75 36.93 10.04
C ILE A 164 7.55 38.21 9.25
N ALA A 165 6.60 38.24 8.31
CA ALA A 165 6.31 39.44 7.51
C ALA A 165 5.84 40.61 8.37
N GLY A 166 5.02 40.35 9.40
CA GLY A 166 4.53 41.37 10.33
C GLY A 166 5.59 41.87 11.32
N MET A 167 6.51 41.00 11.77
CA MET A 167 7.60 41.36 12.70
C MET A 167 8.78 42.03 12.00
N ALA A 168 8.97 41.78 10.70
CA ALA A 168 10.05 42.35 9.90
C ALA A 168 9.51 43.23 8.75
N PRO A 169 8.73 44.29 9.04
CA PRO A 169 8.17 45.15 7.99
C PRO A 169 9.26 45.87 7.20
N PHE A 170 10.43 46.10 7.80
CA PHE A 170 11.60 46.70 7.16
C PHE A 170 12.12 45.92 5.94
N ALA A 171 11.87 44.60 5.88
CA ALA A 171 12.27 43.76 4.75
C ALA A 171 11.21 43.70 3.65
N SER A 172 10.06 44.38 3.82
CA SER A 172 8.95 44.30 2.87
C SER A 172 9.29 45.01 1.56
N LEU A 173 8.96 44.35 0.45
CA LEU A 173 9.12 44.87 -0.89
C LEU A 173 7.77 45.36 -1.40
N ILE A 174 7.77 46.56 -2.00
CA ILE A 174 6.60 47.08 -2.71
C ILE A 174 6.57 46.41 -4.09
N LEU A 175 5.84 45.31 -4.17
CA LEU A 175 5.59 44.58 -5.41
C LEU A 175 4.22 44.98 -5.96
N PRO A 176 4.17 45.83 -7.01
CA PRO A 176 2.89 46.18 -7.63
C PRO A 176 2.23 44.92 -8.19
N MET A 177 0.91 44.81 -8.01
CA MET A 177 0.12 43.68 -8.52
C MET A 177 0.60 42.30 -8.03
N ARG A 178 1.25 42.19 -6.87
CA ARG A 178 1.73 40.91 -6.31
C ARG A 178 0.65 39.81 -6.25
N GLY A 179 -0.62 40.17 -6.08
CA GLY A 179 -1.74 39.23 -6.14
C GLY A 179 -1.93 38.56 -7.51
N LEU A 180 -1.66 39.26 -8.62
CA LEU A 180 -1.73 38.71 -9.98
C LEU A 180 -0.63 37.67 -10.25
N VAL A 181 0.47 37.73 -9.51
CA VAL A 181 1.56 36.73 -9.60
C VAL A 181 1.37 35.61 -8.59
N ALA A 182 1.02 35.94 -7.35
CA ALA A 182 0.81 34.98 -6.27
C ALA A 182 -0.36 34.03 -6.55
N GLY A 183 -1.47 34.54 -7.09
CA GLY A 183 -2.68 33.77 -7.38
C GLY A 183 -2.43 32.58 -8.31
N PRO A 184 -1.85 32.79 -9.51
CA PRO A 184 -1.48 31.70 -10.42
C PRO A 184 -0.51 30.70 -9.80
N ILE A 185 0.49 31.14 -9.04
CA ILE A 185 1.43 30.23 -8.37
C ILE A 185 0.69 29.33 -7.37
N ALA A 186 -0.14 29.91 -6.50
CA ALA A 186 -0.94 29.15 -5.56
C ALA A 186 -1.90 28.18 -6.26
N LEU A 187 -2.52 28.61 -7.38
CA LEU A 187 -3.40 27.77 -8.18
C LEU A 187 -2.66 26.56 -8.76
N VAL A 188 -1.44 26.75 -9.30
CA VAL A 188 -0.61 25.64 -9.78
C VAL A 188 -0.31 24.65 -8.64
N GLY A 189 0.04 25.15 -7.45
CA GLY A 189 0.26 24.30 -6.28
C GLY A 189 -0.96 23.48 -5.88
N LEU A 190 -2.15 24.11 -5.86
CA LEU A 190 -3.42 23.42 -5.59
C LEU A 190 -3.77 22.38 -6.66
N LEU A 191 -3.53 22.68 -7.93
CA LEU A 191 -3.74 21.73 -9.03
C LEU A 191 -2.80 20.53 -8.93
N LEU A 192 -1.53 20.74 -8.58
CA LEU A 192 -0.58 19.64 -8.32
C LEU A 192 -1.09 18.73 -7.18
N MET A 193 -1.54 19.32 -6.08
CA MET A 193 -2.11 18.56 -4.96
C MET A 193 -3.35 17.76 -5.38
N LEU A 194 -4.27 18.37 -6.13
CA LEU A 194 -5.50 17.74 -6.59
C LEU A 194 -5.20 16.58 -7.55
N ILE A 195 -4.39 16.82 -8.58
CA ILE A 195 -4.04 15.82 -9.60
C ILE A 195 -3.26 14.66 -8.98
N ALA A 196 -2.35 14.93 -8.04
CA ALA A 196 -1.64 13.88 -7.31
C ALA A 196 -2.56 13.08 -6.39
N SER A 197 -3.49 13.75 -5.69
CA SER A 197 -4.49 13.08 -4.84
C SER A 197 -5.44 12.20 -5.64
N VAL A 198 -5.86 12.66 -6.83
CA VAL A 198 -6.72 11.88 -7.74
C VAL A 198 -5.98 10.65 -8.27
N GLN A 199 -4.70 10.78 -8.65
CA GLN A 199 -3.89 9.63 -9.09
C GLN A 199 -3.68 8.60 -7.98
N PHE A 200 -3.48 9.03 -6.73
CA PHE A 200 -3.44 8.12 -5.58
C PHE A 200 -4.77 7.41 -5.35
N ARG A 201 -5.90 8.13 -5.43
CA ARG A 201 -7.24 7.53 -5.29
C ARG A 201 -7.58 6.59 -6.43
N SER A 202 -7.22 6.93 -7.67
CA SER A 202 -7.50 6.09 -8.84
C SER A 202 -6.66 4.81 -8.84
N ALA A 203 -5.49 4.82 -8.18
CA ALA A 203 -4.67 3.64 -7.92
C ALA A 203 -5.19 2.73 -6.78
N ARG A 204 -6.36 3.03 -6.18
CA ARG A 204 -6.95 2.32 -5.02
C ARG A 204 -6.00 2.18 -3.81
N THR A 205 -5.10 3.14 -3.63
CA THR A 205 -4.30 3.27 -2.42
C THR A 205 -4.86 4.42 -1.59
N THR A 206 -5.23 4.14 -0.34
CA THR A 206 -5.83 5.12 0.58
C THR A 206 -4.86 6.27 0.83
N VAL A 207 -5.38 7.50 0.76
CA VAL A 207 -4.67 8.71 1.21
C VAL A 207 -4.75 8.71 2.73
N ASP A 208 -3.87 7.93 3.38
CA ASP A 208 -3.68 8.08 4.81
C ASP A 208 -2.18 8.31 5.13
N PRO A 209 -1.76 9.58 5.27
CA PRO A 209 -0.42 9.94 5.74
C PRO A 209 -0.09 9.37 7.14
N LEU A 210 -1.10 8.88 7.87
CA LEU A 210 -0.97 8.26 9.18
C LEU A 210 -0.72 6.75 9.09
N HIS A 211 -0.99 6.12 7.94
CA HIS A 211 -0.85 4.67 7.74
C HIS A 211 -0.17 4.33 6.39
N PRO A 212 1.11 4.70 6.19
CA PRO A 212 1.84 4.37 4.96
C PRO A 212 1.92 2.85 4.67
N ALA A 213 1.72 1.99 5.67
CA ALA A 213 1.64 0.54 5.53
C ALA A 213 0.39 0.02 4.76
N ALA A 214 -0.60 0.88 4.49
CA ALA A 214 -1.81 0.53 3.75
C ALA A 214 -1.68 0.70 2.23
N ALA A 215 -0.56 1.22 1.72
CA ALA A 215 -0.33 1.37 0.29
C ALA A 215 -0.22 -0.02 -0.36
N ARG A 216 -1.11 -0.35 -1.31
CA ARG A 216 -1.13 -1.67 -1.98
C ARG A 216 -0.32 -1.70 -3.29
N LEU A 217 -0.01 -0.53 -3.86
CA LEU A 217 0.68 -0.37 -5.14
C LEU A 217 1.56 0.89 -5.12
N LEU A 218 2.75 0.80 -5.70
CA LEU A 218 3.64 1.94 -5.90
C LEU A 218 3.18 2.76 -7.12
N VAL A 219 2.66 3.97 -6.89
CA VAL A 219 2.23 4.87 -7.98
C VAL A 219 3.45 5.56 -8.59
N THR A 220 3.80 5.21 -9.82
CA THR A 220 4.97 5.75 -10.55
C THR A 220 4.60 6.54 -11.82
N GLY A 221 3.32 6.63 -12.15
CA GLY A 221 2.80 7.30 -13.34
C GLY A 221 2.52 8.80 -13.17
N GLY A 222 2.31 9.49 -14.30
CA GLY A 222 1.91 10.91 -14.34
C GLY A 222 2.82 11.84 -13.53
N LEU A 223 2.28 12.54 -12.52
CA LEU A 223 3.06 13.49 -11.70
C LEU A 223 4.17 12.80 -10.87
N PHE A 224 4.01 11.52 -10.55
CA PHE A 224 4.99 10.73 -9.82
C PHE A 224 6.25 10.45 -10.65
N ARG A 225 6.24 10.71 -11.97
CA ARG A 225 7.46 10.67 -12.79
C ARG A 225 8.37 11.88 -12.58
N LEU A 226 7.81 12.99 -12.10
CA LEU A 226 8.54 14.26 -11.92
C LEU A 226 9.12 14.37 -10.50
N SER A 227 8.37 13.93 -9.50
CA SER A 227 8.76 13.92 -8.11
C SER A 227 8.10 12.75 -7.41
N ARG A 228 8.81 12.10 -6.49
CA ARG A 228 8.21 11.05 -5.64
C ARG A 228 7.14 11.58 -4.70
N ASN A 229 7.14 12.90 -4.46
CA ASN A 229 6.34 13.57 -3.45
C ASN A 229 5.52 14.74 -4.04
N PRO A 230 4.67 14.52 -5.07
CA PRO A 230 4.02 15.61 -5.80
C PRO A 230 2.97 16.37 -4.98
N ILE A 231 2.36 15.74 -3.96
CA ILE A 231 1.44 16.42 -3.02
C ILE A 231 2.21 17.43 -2.17
N TYR A 232 3.33 17.01 -1.57
CA TYR A 232 4.20 17.89 -0.76
C TYR A 232 4.84 19.00 -1.60
N LEU A 233 5.18 18.70 -2.86
CA LEU A 233 5.62 19.70 -3.82
C LEU A 233 4.52 20.75 -4.07
N GLY A 234 3.28 20.33 -4.27
CA GLY A 234 2.16 21.27 -4.43
C GLY A 234 1.97 22.18 -3.20
N MET A 235 2.11 21.65 -1.99
CA MET A 235 2.09 22.45 -0.75
C MET A 235 3.22 23.49 -0.71
N LEU A 236 4.43 23.09 -1.11
CA LEU A 236 5.57 24.01 -1.22
C LEU A 236 5.28 25.13 -2.23
N VAL A 237 4.72 24.81 -3.40
CA VAL A 237 4.36 25.81 -4.42
C VAL A 237 3.30 26.79 -3.89
N VAL A 238 2.30 26.31 -3.12
CA VAL A 238 1.34 27.18 -2.43
C VAL A 238 2.04 28.13 -1.45
N LEU A 239 2.99 27.64 -0.66
CA LEU A 239 3.78 28.49 0.26
C LEU A 239 4.64 29.51 -0.48
N LEU A 240 5.19 29.17 -1.65
CA LEU A 240 5.93 30.13 -2.48
C LEU A 240 4.99 31.23 -3.02
N GLY A 241 3.78 30.88 -3.46
CA GLY A 241 2.75 31.86 -3.81
C GLY A 241 2.39 32.76 -2.63
N TRP A 242 2.29 32.19 -1.42
CA TRP A 242 2.07 32.93 -0.19
C TRP A 242 3.22 33.88 0.15
N ALA A 243 4.49 33.46 0.00
CA ALA A 243 5.66 34.33 0.18
C ALA A 243 5.63 35.54 -0.78
N VAL A 244 5.27 35.32 -2.04
CA VAL A 244 5.09 36.39 -3.04
C VAL A 244 3.97 37.33 -2.64
N PHE A 245 2.85 36.80 -2.14
CA PHE A 245 1.73 37.61 -1.67
C PHE A 245 2.10 38.49 -0.46
N LEU A 246 2.85 37.93 0.50
CA LEU A 246 3.38 38.70 1.63
C LEU A 246 4.39 39.75 1.19
N GLY A 247 5.07 39.54 0.05
CA GLY A 247 6.01 40.48 -0.52
C GLY A 247 7.23 40.72 0.38
N ASN A 248 7.62 39.71 1.16
CA ASN A 248 8.73 39.82 2.10
C ASN A 248 9.70 38.64 1.88
N PRO A 249 10.95 38.88 1.42
CA PRO A 249 11.89 37.82 1.06
C PRO A 249 12.30 36.96 2.25
N LEU A 250 12.23 37.46 3.49
CA LEU A 250 12.51 36.66 4.69
C LEU A 250 11.53 35.50 4.84
N THR A 251 10.33 35.61 4.26
CA THR A 251 9.32 34.53 4.30
C THR A 251 9.73 33.31 3.47
N LEU A 252 10.66 33.47 2.51
CA LEU A 252 11.26 32.34 1.78
C LEU A 252 12.04 31.41 2.71
N LEU A 253 12.58 31.93 3.81
CA LEU A 253 13.19 31.09 4.85
C LEU A 253 12.14 30.13 5.45
N GLY A 254 10.90 30.59 5.62
CA GLY A 254 9.79 29.74 6.08
C GLY A 254 9.50 28.59 5.10
N ALA A 255 9.44 28.89 3.79
CA ALA A 255 9.27 27.88 2.76
C ALA A 255 10.46 26.89 2.72
N TRP A 256 11.69 27.37 2.88
CA TRP A 256 12.87 26.53 2.97
C TRP A 256 12.84 25.61 4.20
N LEU A 257 12.56 26.15 5.39
CA LEU A 257 12.40 25.38 6.62
C LEU A 257 11.28 24.34 6.51
N PHE A 258 10.19 24.67 5.81
CA PHE A 258 9.10 23.73 5.52
C PHE A 258 9.59 22.52 4.72
N THR A 259 10.43 22.72 3.69
CA THR A 259 11.00 21.60 2.92
C THR A 259 11.87 20.68 3.76
N LEU A 260 12.69 21.24 4.65
CA LEU A 260 13.52 20.46 5.58
C LEU A 260 12.65 19.70 6.58
N PHE A 261 11.62 20.34 7.14
CA PHE A 261 10.71 19.74 8.08
C PHE A 261 9.95 18.56 7.45
N LEU A 262 9.31 18.77 6.30
CA LEU A 262 8.62 17.69 5.59
C LEU A 262 9.59 16.58 5.19
N GLY A 263 10.77 16.93 4.68
CA GLY A 263 11.81 15.97 4.32
C GLY A 263 12.16 15.05 5.48
N ARG A 264 12.37 15.63 6.68
CA ARG A 264 12.85 14.90 7.86
C ARG A 264 11.76 14.13 8.60
N PHE A 265 10.56 14.69 8.71
CA PHE A 265 9.52 14.19 9.61
C PHE A 265 8.32 13.57 8.90
N GLN A 266 8.16 13.76 7.58
CA GLN A 266 7.06 13.16 6.82
C GLN A 266 7.60 12.23 5.74
N ILE A 267 8.43 12.75 4.82
CA ILE A 267 8.92 12.01 3.64
C ILE A 267 9.85 10.86 4.03
N LEU A 268 10.83 11.10 4.92
CA LEU A 268 11.78 10.06 5.33
C LEU A 268 11.12 8.87 6.06
N PRO A 269 10.22 9.09 7.04
CA PRO A 269 9.42 8.01 7.62
C PRO A 269 8.54 7.28 6.58
N GLU A 270 7.84 8.03 5.73
CA GLU A 270 6.98 7.46 4.68
C GLU A 270 7.78 6.59 3.70
N GLU A 271 8.94 7.05 3.23
CA GLU A 271 9.84 6.26 2.38
C GLU A 271 10.43 5.03 3.08
N ARG A 272 10.67 5.09 4.40
CA ARG A 272 11.12 3.91 5.17
C ARG A 272 10.01 2.86 5.23
N ALA A 273 8.78 3.28 5.49
CA ALA A 273 7.62 2.39 5.48
C ALA A 273 7.37 1.78 4.09
N LEU A 274 7.43 2.60 3.04
CA LEU A 274 7.31 2.11 1.66
C LEU A 274 8.46 1.17 1.28
N ARG A 275 9.70 1.43 1.74
CA ARG A 275 10.84 0.54 1.46
C ARG A 275 10.66 -0.82 2.13
N ALA A 276 10.13 -0.85 3.35
CA ALA A 276 9.83 -2.11 4.04
C ALA A 276 8.78 -2.95 3.29
N GLN A 277 7.91 -2.31 2.49
CA GLN A 277 6.84 -2.98 1.76
C GLN A 277 7.22 -3.35 0.32
N PHE A 278 7.89 -2.46 -0.41
CA PHE A 278 8.14 -2.59 -1.85
C PHE A 278 9.62 -2.85 -2.21
N GLY A 279 10.55 -2.75 -1.23
CA GLY A 279 11.96 -3.10 -1.39
C GLY A 279 12.59 -2.60 -2.69
N ASP A 280 13.05 -3.56 -3.51
CA ASP A 280 13.76 -3.32 -4.77
C ASP A 280 12.95 -2.50 -5.80
N GLU A 281 11.62 -2.59 -5.80
CA GLU A 281 10.78 -1.78 -6.70
C GLU A 281 10.86 -0.29 -6.36
N LEU A 282 10.86 0.04 -5.06
CA LEU A 282 11.03 1.41 -4.59
C LEU A 282 12.44 1.92 -4.91
N ASP A 283 13.46 1.08 -4.77
CA ASP A 283 14.84 1.48 -5.04
C ASP A 283 15.09 1.69 -6.54
N ALA A 284 14.51 0.85 -7.41
CA ALA A 284 14.54 1.05 -8.87
C ALA A 284 13.80 2.34 -9.29
N TYR A 285 12.68 2.65 -8.64
CA TYR A 285 11.96 3.91 -8.85
C TYR A 285 12.75 5.11 -8.31
N ALA A 286 13.34 4.98 -7.12
CA ALA A 286 14.17 5.99 -6.47
C ALA A 286 15.40 6.39 -7.28
N ALA A 287 15.97 5.44 -8.04
CA ALA A 287 17.09 5.69 -8.94
C ALA A 287 16.70 6.59 -10.13
N ARG A 288 15.42 6.57 -10.54
CA ARG A 288 14.91 7.31 -11.70
C ARG A 288 14.26 8.64 -11.33
N VAL A 289 13.65 8.72 -10.14
CA VAL A 289 12.87 9.88 -9.70
C VAL A 289 13.38 10.40 -8.37
N ARG A 290 13.68 11.70 -8.32
CA ARG A 290 14.18 12.36 -7.11
C ARG A 290 13.07 12.59 -6.08
N ARG A 291 13.49 12.87 -4.84
CA ARG A 291 12.59 13.15 -3.69
C ARG A 291 11.75 14.41 -3.92
N TRP A 292 12.45 15.44 -4.36
CA TRP A 292 11.97 16.70 -4.91
C TRP A 292 12.48 16.76 -6.36
N ILE A 293 11.84 17.53 -7.26
CA ILE A 293 12.22 17.65 -8.70
C ILE A 293 13.75 17.70 -8.90
#